data_AF-A0A0I9S808-F1
#
_entry.id   AF-A0A0I9S808-F1
#
_cell.length_a   1.000
_cell.length_b   1.000
_cell.length_c   1.000
_cell.angle_alpha   90.00
_cell.angle_beta   90.00
_cell.angle_gamma   90.00
#
_symmetry.space_group_name_H-M   'P 1'
#
loop_
_entity.id
_entity.type
_entity.pdbx_description
1 polymer ?
#
loop_
_entity_poly.entity_id
_entity_poly.type
_entity_poly.pdbx_seq_one_letter_code
_entity_poly.pdbx_strand_id
1 'polypeptide(L)'
;RLKESSFLILDGVMGYEAQIAGVGDHIPNQRVKSKVISYLKKKSVLEVKGRRGHIVKEIQNLGIELRFVNGGGTGSIKTTEQDHSVSEITIGSAFYAPKLFDYYKEVQFHPAVGFALPVVRKPAPTIYTCLGG
;
A
#
# COMPACT_ATOMS: atom_id res chain seq x y z
N ARG A 1 -28.58 15.26 -9.49
CA ARG A 1 -27.76 14.01 -9.48
C ARG A 1 -26.47 14.25 -10.26
N LEU A 2 -25.35 13.57 -9.98
CA LEU A 2 -24.06 13.79 -10.68
C LEU A 2 -24.20 13.72 -12.20
N LYS A 3 -25.01 12.78 -12.70
CA LYS A 3 -25.40 12.64 -14.11
C LYS A 3 -26.11 13.84 -14.75
N GLU A 4 -26.77 14.66 -13.95
CA GLU A 4 -27.54 15.82 -14.42
C GLU A 4 -26.70 17.11 -14.32
N SER A 5 -25.46 17.02 -13.83
CA SER A 5 -24.59 18.18 -13.70
C SER A 5 -23.94 18.53 -15.04
N SER A 6 -23.97 19.81 -15.40
CA SER A 6 -23.20 20.35 -16.53
C SER A 6 -21.75 20.72 -16.17
N PHE A 7 -21.37 20.62 -14.88
CA PHE A 7 -20.07 21.08 -14.37
C PHE A 7 -19.21 19.97 -13.78
N LEU A 8 -19.79 18.79 -13.53
CA LEU A 8 -19.12 17.67 -12.86
C LEU A 8 -19.23 16.42 -13.70
N ILE A 9 -18.15 15.65 -13.74
CA ILE A 9 -18.09 14.33 -14.34
C ILE A 9 -17.60 13.32 -13.29
N LEU A 10 -18.18 12.12 -13.29
CA LEU A 10 -17.62 11.01 -12.53
C LEU A 10 -16.58 10.33 -13.40
N ASP A 11 -15.31 10.70 -13.23
CA ASP A 11 -14.21 10.26 -14.10
C ASP A 11 -13.56 8.95 -13.65
N GLY A 12 -13.50 8.70 -12.34
CA GLY A 12 -12.87 7.51 -11.79
C GLY A 12 -13.26 7.24 -10.35
N VAL A 13 -12.90 6.06 -9.87
CA VAL A 13 -13.08 5.65 -8.47
C VAL A 13 -11.71 5.51 -7.82
N MET A 14 -11.56 6.09 -6.63
CA MET A 14 -10.34 5.99 -5.87
C MET A 14 -10.46 4.95 -4.75
N GLY A 15 -9.44 4.13 -4.57
CA GLY A 15 -9.35 3.13 -3.51
C GLY A 15 -7.93 3.06 -2.92
N TYR A 16 -7.84 3.08 -1.58
CA TYR A 16 -6.57 2.90 -0.88
C TYR A 16 -6.73 2.03 0.38
N GLU A 17 -6.18 0.82 0.34
CA GLU A 17 -6.20 -0.16 1.43
C GLU A 17 -4.97 -0.05 2.34
N ALA A 18 -4.87 1.06 3.07
CA ALA A 18 -3.75 1.38 3.97
C ALA A 18 -3.42 0.28 4.99
N GLN A 19 -4.44 -0.41 5.50
CA GLN A 19 -4.29 -1.50 6.47
C GLN A 19 -3.59 -2.74 5.89
N ILE A 20 -3.60 -2.90 4.57
CA ILE A 20 -2.86 -3.96 3.86
C ILE A 20 -1.50 -3.41 3.41
N ALA A 21 -1.50 -2.20 2.83
CA ALA A 21 -0.32 -1.60 2.22
C ALA A 21 0.74 -1.11 3.22
N GLY A 22 0.34 -0.71 4.44
CA GLY A 22 1.20 -0.08 5.45
C GLY A 22 1.60 -0.97 6.63
N VAL A 23 1.14 -2.24 6.68
CA VAL A 23 1.43 -3.15 7.79
C VAL A 23 2.21 -4.38 7.31
N GLY A 24 3.44 -4.50 7.80
CA GLY A 24 4.29 -5.68 7.63
C GLY A 24 3.81 -6.87 8.47
N ASP A 25 3.93 -8.06 7.92
CA ASP A 25 3.41 -9.31 8.49
C ASP A 25 4.48 -10.41 8.64
N HIS A 26 5.75 -10.00 8.64
CA HIS A 26 6.94 -10.80 8.92
C HIS A 26 7.90 -10.07 9.89
N ILE A 27 7.41 -9.71 11.08
CA ILE A 27 8.19 -8.94 12.05
C ILE A 27 9.12 -9.88 12.85
N PRO A 28 10.44 -9.64 12.89
CA PRO A 28 11.38 -10.43 13.68
C PRO A 28 10.97 -10.52 15.14
N ASN A 29 11.12 -11.70 15.74
CA ASN A 29 10.78 -12.01 17.13
C ASN A 29 9.30 -11.80 17.53
N GLN A 30 8.39 -11.54 16.58
CA GLN A 30 6.96 -11.32 16.84
C GLN A 30 6.09 -12.29 16.01
N ARG A 31 6.36 -13.60 16.10
CA ARG A 31 5.72 -14.64 15.28
C ARG A 31 4.20 -14.70 15.44
N VAL A 32 3.68 -14.63 16.66
CA VAL A 32 2.24 -14.68 16.94
C VAL A 32 1.54 -13.47 16.31
N LYS A 33 2.05 -12.26 16.58
CA LYS A 33 1.54 -11.01 16.00
C LYS A 33 1.58 -11.05 14.47
N SER A 34 2.67 -11.52 13.89
CA SER A 34 2.84 -11.64 12.44
C SER A 34 1.79 -12.59 11.82
N LYS A 35 1.47 -13.71 12.49
CA LYS A 35 0.38 -14.61 12.05
C LYS A 35 -0.99 -13.94 12.12
N VAL A 36 -1.27 -13.19 13.19
CA VAL A 36 -2.53 -12.44 13.33
C VAL A 36 -2.66 -11.38 12.24
N ILE A 37 -1.61 -10.58 12.01
CA ILE A 37 -1.58 -9.57 10.94
C ILE A 37 -1.78 -10.23 9.58
N SER A 38 -1.06 -11.30 9.25
CA SER A 38 -1.24 -12.01 7.97
C SER A 38 -2.68 -12.51 7.79
N TYR A 39 -3.31 -13.03 8.85
CA TYR A 39 -4.70 -13.48 8.80
C TYR A 39 -5.66 -12.32 8.53
N LEU A 40 -5.51 -11.20 9.26
CA LEU A 40 -6.31 -10.00 9.05
C LEU A 40 -6.13 -9.45 7.64
N LYS A 41 -4.89 -9.36 7.14
CA LYS A 41 -4.61 -8.93 5.77
C LYS A 41 -5.35 -9.80 4.75
N LYS A 42 -5.28 -11.14 4.87
CA LYS A 42 -5.99 -12.05 3.96
C LYS A 42 -7.50 -11.82 3.97
N LYS A 43 -8.11 -11.61 5.14
CA LYS A 43 -9.54 -11.28 5.24
C LYS A 43 -9.87 -9.92 4.63
N SER A 44 -9.06 -8.89 4.92
CA SER A 44 -9.24 -7.56 4.35
C SER A 44 -9.10 -7.55 2.83
N VAL A 45 -8.18 -8.34 2.24
CA VAL A 45 -8.03 -8.43 0.78
C VAL A 45 -9.32 -8.92 0.13
N LEU A 46 -9.93 -10.00 0.67
CA LEU A 46 -11.18 -10.55 0.14
C LEU A 46 -12.34 -9.56 0.25
N GLU A 47 -12.45 -8.89 1.40
CA GLU A 47 -13.47 -7.89 1.64
C GLU A 47 -13.33 -6.67 0.72
N VAL A 48 -12.13 -6.10 0.63
CA VAL A 48 -11.85 -4.93 -0.21
C VAL A 48 -12.11 -5.24 -1.68
N LYS A 49 -11.65 -6.39 -2.17
CA LYS A 49 -11.92 -6.84 -3.55
C LYS A 49 -13.42 -6.97 -3.82
N GLY A 50 -14.17 -7.60 -2.91
CA GLY A 50 -15.62 -7.75 -3.04
C GLY A 50 -16.36 -6.40 -3.04
N ARG A 51 -16.03 -5.52 -2.09
CA ARG A 51 -16.64 -4.19 -1.97
C ARG A 51 -16.33 -3.31 -3.17
N ARG A 52 -15.07 -3.26 -3.61
CA ARG A 52 -14.65 -2.46 -4.78
C ARG A 52 -15.34 -2.94 -6.05
N GLY A 53 -15.33 -4.25 -6.31
CA GLY A 53 -16.02 -4.84 -7.45
C GLY A 53 -17.52 -4.53 -7.46
N HIS A 54 -18.19 -4.58 -6.29
CA HIS A 54 -19.59 -4.19 -6.17
C HIS A 54 -19.81 -2.70 -6.50
N ILE A 55 -18.99 -1.80 -5.94
CA ILE A 55 -19.08 -0.36 -6.20
C ILE A 55 -18.91 -0.05 -7.69
N VAL A 56 -17.88 -0.60 -8.32
CA VAL A 56 -17.60 -0.40 -9.75
C VAL A 56 -18.74 -0.92 -10.61
N LYS A 57 -19.24 -2.13 -10.31
CA LYS A 57 -20.37 -2.72 -11.03
C LYS A 57 -21.64 -1.87 -10.91
N GLU A 58 -21.96 -1.37 -9.72
CA GLU A 58 -23.13 -0.51 -9.53
C GLU A 58 -23.02 0.82 -10.28
N ILE A 59 -21.83 1.42 -10.35
CA ILE A 59 -21.60 2.61 -11.17
C ILE A 59 -21.80 2.30 -12.66
N GLN A 60 -21.31 1.15 -13.13
CA GLN A 60 -21.50 0.69 -14.51
C GLN A 60 -22.97 0.37 -14.82
N ASN A 61 -23.72 -0.20 -13.88
CA ASN A 61 -25.17 -0.45 -14.02
C ASN A 61 -25.97 0.85 -14.15
N LEU A 62 -25.44 1.94 -13.59
CA LEU A 62 -25.95 3.28 -13.84
C LEU A 62 -25.53 3.79 -15.23
N GLY A 63 -24.89 3.03 -16.11
CA GLY A 63 -24.47 3.49 -17.44
C GLY A 63 -23.42 4.60 -17.40
N ILE A 64 -22.62 4.66 -16.33
CA ILE A 64 -21.47 5.56 -16.23
C ILE A 64 -20.21 4.75 -16.56
N GLU A 65 -19.47 5.18 -17.56
CA GLU A 65 -18.16 4.62 -17.87
C GLU A 65 -17.08 5.30 -17.02
N LEU A 66 -16.32 4.50 -16.28
CA LEU A 66 -15.20 4.98 -15.48
C LEU A 66 -13.92 4.92 -16.31
N ARG A 67 -13.19 6.03 -16.40
CA ARG A 67 -11.92 6.11 -17.12
C ARG A 67 -10.81 5.38 -16.37
N PHE A 68 -10.89 5.34 -15.04
CA PHE A 68 -10.01 4.54 -14.20
C PHE A 68 -10.66 4.15 -12.87
N VAL A 69 -10.15 3.06 -12.29
CA VAL A 69 -10.36 2.67 -10.91
C VAL A 69 -9.00 2.43 -10.31
N ASN A 70 -8.60 3.26 -9.35
CA ASN A 70 -7.33 3.07 -8.67
C ASN A 70 -7.48 2.27 -7.37
N GLY A 71 -6.39 1.64 -6.98
CA GLY A 71 -6.35 0.74 -5.82
C GLY A 71 -4.95 0.59 -5.25
N GLY A 72 -4.88 0.04 -4.04
CA GLY A 72 -3.66 -0.53 -3.51
C GLY A 72 -2.56 0.46 -3.15
N GLY A 73 -1.36 -0.07 -3.00
CA GLY A 73 -0.13 0.66 -2.71
C GLY A 73 1.04 -0.32 -2.68
N THR A 74 2.24 0.16 -2.35
CA THR A 74 3.47 -0.65 -2.40
C THR A 74 3.35 -2.01 -1.69
N GLY A 75 2.76 -2.03 -0.49
CA GLY A 75 2.65 -3.26 0.30
C GLY A 75 1.50 -4.19 -0.10
N SER A 76 0.64 -3.78 -1.03
CA SER A 76 -0.53 -4.54 -1.49
C SER A 76 -0.49 -4.86 -2.99
N ILE A 77 0.61 -4.54 -3.70
CA ILE A 77 0.76 -4.72 -5.16
C ILE A 77 0.21 -6.08 -5.61
N LYS A 78 0.71 -7.17 -5.00
CA LYS A 78 0.34 -8.54 -5.36
C LYS A 78 -1.14 -8.85 -5.20
N THR A 79 -1.79 -8.26 -4.21
CA THR A 79 -3.22 -8.50 -3.97
C THR A 79 -4.10 -7.61 -4.82
N THR A 80 -3.67 -6.36 -5.06
CA THR A 80 -4.41 -5.38 -5.87
C THR A 80 -4.34 -5.74 -7.35
N GLU A 81 -3.21 -6.29 -7.84
CA GLU A 81 -3.06 -6.83 -9.21
C GLU A 81 -4.10 -7.91 -9.53
N GLN A 82 -4.57 -8.65 -8.53
CA GLN A 82 -5.57 -9.71 -8.69
C GLN A 82 -7.02 -9.21 -8.63
N ASP A 83 -7.23 -7.89 -8.47
CA ASP A 83 -8.56 -7.29 -8.50
C ASP A 83 -8.86 -6.73 -9.90
N HIS A 84 -9.69 -7.46 -10.65
CA HIS A 84 -10.10 -7.07 -12.01
C HIS A 84 -10.90 -5.76 -12.08
N SER A 85 -11.40 -5.25 -10.95
CA SER A 85 -12.05 -3.94 -10.92
C SER A 85 -11.05 -2.78 -10.90
N VAL A 86 -9.77 -3.03 -10.63
CA VAL A 86 -8.71 -2.02 -10.58
C VAL A 86 -8.01 -1.90 -11.94
N SER A 87 -7.92 -0.68 -12.46
CA SER A 87 -7.16 -0.37 -13.68
C SER A 87 -5.79 0.25 -13.38
N GLU A 88 -5.57 0.75 -12.16
CA GLU A 88 -4.33 1.44 -11.75
C GLU A 88 -3.94 1.10 -10.31
N ILE A 89 -2.67 0.75 -10.07
CA ILE A 89 -2.13 0.53 -8.72
C ILE A 89 -1.28 1.73 -8.29
N THR A 90 -1.59 2.31 -7.13
CA THR A 90 -0.98 3.56 -6.66
C THR A 90 0.28 3.32 -5.81
N ILE A 91 1.33 2.77 -6.42
CA ILE A 91 2.63 2.54 -5.74
C ILE A 91 3.41 3.85 -5.57
N GLY A 92 4.27 3.90 -4.55
CA GLY A 92 5.19 5.03 -4.36
C GLY A 92 6.47 4.64 -3.65
N SER A 93 6.38 4.17 -2.41
CA SER A 93 7.55 3.76 -1.63
C SER A 93 8.29 2.54 -2.19
N ALA A 94 7.71 1.83 -3.15
CA ALA A 94 8.36 0.74 -3.90
C ALA A 94 9.66 1.21 -4.58
N PHE A 95 9.70 2.45 -5.06
CA PHE A 95 10.84 3.01 -5.78
C PHE A 95 12.08 3.24 -4.91
N TYR A 96 11.90 3.34 -3.59
CA TYR A 96 12.98 3.62 -2.64
C TYR A 96 13.28 2.43 -1.72
N ALA A 97 12.27 1.59 -1.48
CA ALA A 97 12.28 0.48 -0.54
C ALA A 97 12.74 0.84 0.89
N PRO A 98 11.98 1.67 1.64
CA PRO A 98 12.25 1.94 3.05
C PRO A 98 12.29 0.66 3.89
N LYS A 99 13.00 0.71 5.02
CA LYS A 99 13.18 -0.40 5.98
C LYS A 99 11.88 -1.10 6.39
N LEU A 100 10.75 -0.39 6.36
CA LEU A 100 9.42 -0.95 6.62
C LEU A 100 9.11 -2.20 5.76
N PHE A 101 9.55 -2.23 4.50
CA PHE A 101 9.25 -3.31 3.57
C PHE A 101 10.01 -4.61 3.83
N ASP A 102 11.08 -4.59 4.62
CA ASP A 102 11.82 -5.78 5.05
C ASP A 102 10.93 -6.78 5.81
N TYR A 103 9.81 -6.30 6.35
CA TYR A 103 8.89 -7.08 7.18
C TYR A 103 7.62 -7.48 6.45
N TYR A 104 7.62 -7.47 5.11
CA TYR A 104 6.52 -7.97 4.28
C TYR A 104 6.83 -9.35 3.72
N LYS A 105 5.82 -10.21 3.63
CA LYS A 105 5.98 -11.54 3.02
C LYS A 105 5.87 -11.54 1.50
N GLU A 106 4.92 -10.77 0.97
CA GLU A 106 4.45 -10.89 -0.42
C GLU A 106 5.27 -10.04 -1.41
N VAL A 107 6.07 -9.11 -0.91
CA VAL A 107 6.87 -8.18 -1.72
C VAL A 107 8.29 -8.11 -1.20
N GLN A 108 9.24 -8.04 -2.12
CA GLN A 108 10.64 -7.82 -1.84
C GLN A 108 11.15 -6.77 -2.83
N PHE A 109 11.88 -5.78 -2.32
CA PHE A 109 12.40 -4.67 -3.11
C PHE A 109 13.88 -4.48 -2.81
N HIS A 110 14.58 -3.81 -3.72
CA HIS A 110 15.98 -3.42 -3.51
C HIS A 110 16.03 -1.99 -2.96
N PRO A 111 16.70 -1.74 -1.82
CA PRO A 111 16.95 -0.39 -1.33
C PRO A 111 17.61 0.47 -2.39
N ALA A 112 16.98 1.60 -2.73
CA ALA A 112 17.43 2.50 -3.79
C ALA A 112 17.71 3.92 -3.29
N VAL A 113 17.36 4.24 -2.04
CA VAL A 113 17.66 5.52 -1.40
C VAL A 113 18.29 5.28 -0.04
N GLY A 114 19.34 6.05 0.24
CA GLY A 114 20.00 6.11 1.53
C GLY A 114 20.49 7.53 1.79
N PHE A 115 20.93 7.77 3.01
CA PHE A 115 21.53 9.04 3.42
C PHE A 115 22.84 8.76 4.16
N ALA A 116 23.81 9.65 4.01
CA ALA A 116 25.06 9.61 4.75
C ALA A 116 24.92 10.47 6.01
N LEU A 117 25.26 9.89 7.18
CA LEU A 117 25.30 10.63 8.44
C LEU A 117 26.75 10.83 8.89
N PRO A 118 27.24 12.07 9.02
CA PRO A 118 28.57 12.34 9.58
C PRO A 118 28.69 11.85 11.01
N VAL A 119 29.79 11.19 11.36
CA VAL A 119 30.13 10.93 12.77
C VAL A 119 30.64 12.23 13.39
N VAL A 120 29.98 12.70 14.44
CA VAL A 120 30.33 13.96 15.13
C VAL A 120 30.92 13.76 16.52
N ARG A 121 30.80 12.55 17.09
CA ARG A 121 31.40 12.22 18.39
C ARG A 121 31.73 10.73 18.50
N LYS A 122 32.79 10.39 19.23
CA LYS A 122 33.12 9.02 19.66
C LYS A 122 33.30 8.99 21.19
N PRO A 123 32.23 8.86 21.99
CA PRO A 123 32.33 8.93 23.45
C PRO A 123 32.95 7.69 24.11
N ALA A 124 33.04 6.56 23.42
CA ALA A 124 33.65 5.31 23.91
C ALA A 124 34.23 4.50 22.72
N PRO A 125 35.07 3.47 22.95
CA PRO A 125 35.73 2.72 21.87
C PRO A 125 34.79 2.16 20.77
N THR A 126 33.55 1.80 21.13
CA THR A 126 32.55 1.17 20.24
C THR A 126 31.28 1.99 20.04
N ILE A 127 31.24 3.24 20.52
CA ILE A 127 30.06 4.11 20.41
C ILE A 127 30.40 5.31 19.53
N TYR A 128 29.57 5.54 18.52
CA TYR A 128 29.67 6.65 17.58
C TYR A 128 28.34 7.41 17.56
N THR A 129 28.39 8.73 17.68
CA THR A 129 27.23 9.60 17.51
C THR A 129 27.26 10.18 16.11
N CYS A 130 26.19 9.94 15.35
CA CYS A 130 26.02 10.48 14.01
C CYS A 130 25.13 11.74 14.03
N LEU A 131 25.40 12.68 13.12
CA LEU A 131 24.59 13.88 12.92
C LEU A 131 23.36 13.53 12.08
N GLY A 132 22.18 13.53 12.69
CA GLY A 132 20.90 13.21 12.06
C GLY A 132 20.15 12.16 12.87
N GLY A 133 19.02 12.57 13.44
CA GLY A 133 18.06 11.78 14.21
C GLY A 133 16.68 12.37 14.07
#